data_AF-A0A3B9SQE8-F1
#
_entry.id   AF-A0A3B9SQE8-F1
#
_cell.length_a   1.000
_cell.length_b   1.000
_cell.length_c   1.000
_cell.angle_alpha   90.00
_cell.angle_beta   90.00
_cell.angle_gamma   90.00
#
_symmetry.space_group_name_H-M   'P 1'
#
loop_
_entity.id
_entity.type
_entity.pdbx_description
1 polymer ?
#
loop_
_entity_poly.entity_id
_entity_poly.type
_entity_poly.pdbx_seq_one_letter_code
_entity_poly.pdbx_strand_id
1 'polypeptide(L)'
;MAVEQQGVIQQVQKRMLVSIGQVARKLGIKEGDYVRVESGENGASLRIVPIAWHLKEQEYFWSEEWQGKVRKSLKDLEKGRVGAHETVEGLIEELENAADRKNR
;
A
#
# COMPACT_ATOMS: atom_id res chain seq x y z
N MET A 1 -11.17 -7.98 -14.55
CA MET A 1 -12.27 -8.49 -13.70
C MET A 1 -13.04 -7.27 -13.21
N ALA A 2 -14.31 -7.13 -13.60
CA ALA A 2 -15.12 -5.99 -13.19
C ALA A 2 -15.44 -6.12 -11.69
N VAL A 3 -14.99 -5.16 -10.89
CA VAL A 3 -15.42 -5.05 -9.49
C VAL A 3 -16.89 -4.63 -9.53
N GLU A 4 -17.78 -5.55 -9.18
CA GLU A 4 -19.21 -5.29 -9.10
C GLU A 4 -19.44 -4.22 -8.01
N GLN A 5 -19.70 -2.98 -8.42
CA GLN A 5 -19.92 -1.86 -7.50
C GLN A 5 -21.32 -1.97 -6.91
N GLN A 6 -21.48 -2.80 -5.89
CA GLN A 6 -22.68 -2.82 -5.06
C GLN A 6 -22.67 -1.60 -4.13
N GLY A 7 -23.30 -0.51 -4.59
CA GLY A 7 -23.57 0.65 -3.76
C GLY A 7 -24.64 0.34 -2.72
N VAL A 8 -24.44 0.79 -1.49
CA VAL A 8 -25.45 0.72 -0.43
C VAL A 8 -26.03 2.12 -0.25
N ILE A 9 -27.35 2.24 -0.32
CA ILE A 9 -28.05 3.49 0.01
C ILE A 9 -28.21 3.54 1.52
N GLN A 10 -27.65 4.58 2.15
CA GLN A 10 -27.74 4.81 3.59
C GLN A 10 -28.32 6.20 3.85
N GLN A 11 -29.16 6.30 4.87
CA GLN A 11 -29.65 7.58 5.34
C GLN A 11 -28.60 8.24 6.25
N VAL A 12 -28.36 9.54 6.05
CA VAL A 12 -27.56 10.36 6.97
C VAL A 12 -28.32 10.48 8.28
N GLN A 13 -27.69 10.04 9.37
CA GLN A 13 -28.24 10.09 10.72
C GLN A 13 -27.99 11.48 11.35
N LYS A 14 -28.45 11.66 12.60
CA LYS A 14 -28.18 12.88 13.37
C LYS A 14 -26.68 13.15 13.44
N ARG A 15 -26.31 14.44 13.49
CA ARG A 15 -24.90 14.90 13.55
C ARG A 15 -24.05 14.49 12.34
N MET A 16 -24.67 14.35 11.16
CA MET A 16 -23.97 14.02 9.90
C MET A 16 -23.26 12.65 9.89
N LEU A 17 -23.78 11.69 10.67
CA LEU A 17 -23.22 10.35 10.73
C LEU A 17 -23.75 9.47 9.58
N VAL A 18 -22.86 8.74 8.91
CA VAL A 18 -23.21 7.75 7.89
C VAL A 18 -22.61 6.41 8.30
N SER A 19 -23.45 5.39 8.45
CA SER A 19 -22.98 4.04 8.76
C SER A 19 -22.40 3.37 7.51
N ILE A 20 -21.09 3.15 7.53
CA ILE A 20 -20.36 2.45 6.46
C ILE A 20 -20.20 0.95 6.71
N GLY A 21 -20.77 0.39 7.78
CA GLY A 21 -20.47 -0.97 8.26
C GLY A 21 -20.57 -2.10 7.21
N GLN A 22 -21.54 -2.03 6.30
CA GLN A 22 -21.70 -3.03 5.23
C GLN A 22 -20.57 -3.01 4.21
N VAL A 23 -20.04 -1.81 3.89
CA VAL A 23 -18.91 -1.63 2.95
C VAL A 23 -17.58 -1.82 3.69
N ALA A 24 -17.49 -1.30 4.91
CA ALA A 24 -16.33 -1.36 5.80
C ALA A 24 -15.88 -2.81 6.07
N ARG A 25 -16.82 -3.74 6.27
CA ARG A 25 -16.50 -5.16 6.50
C ARG A 25 -15.74 -5.79 5.33
N LYS A 26 -16.10 -5.44 4.08
CA LYS A 26 -15.40 -5.93 2.88
C LYS A 26 -13.99 -5.35 2.75
N LEU A 27 -13.78 -4.14 3.29
CA LEU A 27 -12.51 -3.44 3.32
C LEU A 27 -11.66 -3.75 4.57
N GLY A 28 -12.17 -4.58 5.49
CA GLY A 28 -11.48 -4.93 6.73
C GLY A 28 -11.37 -3.79 7.75
N ILE A 29 -12.12 -2.70 7.58
CA ILE A 29 -12.13 -1.54 8.49
C ILE A 29 -12.83 -1.93 9.79
N LYS A 30 -12.21 -1.61 10.93
CA LYS A 30 -12.69 -1.88 12.27
C LYS A 30 -12.96 -0.59 13.04
N GLU A 31 -13.66 -0.70 14.16
CA GLU A 31 -13.82 0.41 15.09
C GLU A 31 -12.44 0.87 15.60
N GLY A 32 -12.21 2.20 15.58
CA GLY A 32 -10.92 2.80 15.92
C GLY A 32 -10.00 3.05 14.72
N ASP A 33 -10.28 2.49 13.54
CA ASP A 33 -9.51 2.78 12.34
C ASP A 33 -9.75 4.21 11.84
N TYR A 34 -8.70 4.76 11.23
CA TYR A 34 -8.76 6.08 10.65
C TYR A 34 -9.17 6.00 9.18
N VAL A 35 -9.99 6.95 8.75
CA VAL A 35 -10.36 7.12 7.36
C VAL A 35 -10.14 8.56 6.94
N ARG A 36 -9.64 8.74 5.73
CA ARG A 36 -9.57 10.03 5.06
C ARG A 36 -10.85 10.24 4.26
N VAL A 37 -11.48 11.38 4.44
CA VAL A 37 -12.72 11.77 3.72
C VAL A 37 -12.39 12.95 2.82
N GLU A 38 -12.56 12.77 1.52
CA GLU A 38 -12.22 13.76 0.50
C GLU A 38 -13.43 14.01 -0.41
N SER A 39 -13.67 15.26 -0.79
CA SER A 39 -14.60 15.59 -1.88
C SER A 39 -13.98 15.20 -3.22
N GLY A 40 -14.76 14.52 -4.07
CA GLY A 40 -14.36 14.26 -5.46
C GLY A 40 -14.27 15.56 -6.28
N GLU A 41 -13.70 15.45 -7.49
CA GLU A 41 -13.28 16.57 -8.35
C GLU A 41 -14.37 17.65 -8.57
N ASN A 42 -15.65 17.30 -8.46
CA ASN A 42 -16.78 18.21 -8.70
C ASN A 42 -17.71 18.39 -7.48
N GLY A 43 -17.31 17.94 -6.28
CA GLY A 43 -18.18 17.97 -5.08
C GLY A 43 -19.39 17.02 -5.13
N ALA A 44 -19.58 16.31 -6.25
CA ALA A 44 -20.68 15.37 -6.47
C ALA A 44 -20.48 14.02 -5.77
N SER A 45 -19.30 13.77 -5.21
CA SER A 45 -18.98 12.53 -4.51
C SER A 45 -18.11 12.78 -3.29
N LEU A 46 -18.26 11.89 -2.31
CA LEU A 46 -17.34 11.75 -1.20
C LEU A 46 -16.56 10.45 -1.38
N ARG A 47 -15.23 10.53 -1.28
CA ARG A 47 -14.35 9.38 -1.25
C ARG A 47 -13.89 9.15 0.19
N ILE A 48 -14.13 7.94 0.69
CA ILE A 48 -13.67 7.49 2.00
C ILE A 48 -12.56 6.47 1.77
N VAL A 49 -11.35 6.75 2.26
CA VAL A 49 -10.17 5.90 2.08
C VAL A 49 -9.62 5.50 3.45
N PRO A 50 -9.49 4.20 3.76
CA PRO A 50 -8.80 3.76 4.98
C PRO A 50 -7.36 4.24 5.00
N ILE A 51 -6.90 4.73 6.16
CA ILE A 51 -5.51 5.17 6.35
C ILE A 51 -4.91 4.48 7.57
N ALA A 52 -3.61 4.20 7.48
CA ALA A 52 -2.82 3.67 8.57
C ALA A 52 -1.70 4.68 8.90
N TRP A 53 -1.39 4.81 10.18
CA TRP A 53 -0.27 5.61 10.65
C TRP A 53 0.98 4.75 10.73
N HIS A 54 2.11 5.34 10.39
CA HIS A 54 3.43 4.76 10.61
C HIS A 54 4.33 5.78 11.32
N LEU A 55 5.36 5.28 12.01
CA LEU A 55 6.36 6.16 12.61
C LEU A 55 7.07 6.94 11.50
N LYS A 56 7.50 8.17 11.81
CA LYS A 56 8.21 9.03 10.85
C LYS A 56 9.51 8.40 10.34
N GLU A 57 10.23 7.71 11.22
CA GLU A 57 11.41 6.93 10.88
C GLU A 57 11.15 5.80 9.88
N GLN A 58 9.88 5.38 9.69
CA GLN A 58 9.47 4.36 8.71
C GLN A 58 8.90 4.97 7.42
N GLU A 59 8.84 6.30 7.29
CA GLU A 59 8.23 6.96 6.13
C GLU A 59 8.92 6.59 4.81
N TYR A 60 10.23 6.34 4.84
CA TYR A 60 10.99 5.90 3.67
C TYR A 60 10.42 4.63 3.02
N PHE A 61 9.86 3.70 3.82
CA PHE A 61 9.27 2.45 3.35
C PHE A 61 8.05 2.71 2.47
N TRP A 62 7.30 3.76 2.78
CA TRP A 62 6.05 4.11 2.08
C TRP A 62 6.28 5.03 0.87
N SER A 63 7.52 5.43 0.60
CA SER A 63 7.86 6.17 -0.62
C SER A 63 7.57 5.35 -1.88
N GLU A 64 7.17 6.02 -2.97
CA GLU A 64 6.88 5.35 -4.24
C GLU A 64 8.10 4.59 -4.78
N GLU A 65 9.30 5.14 -4.60
CA GLU A 65 10.55 4.50 -4.99
C GLU A 65 10.75 3.17 -4.26
N TRP A 66 10.60 3.17 -2.94
CA TRP A 66 10.82 1.98 -2.13
C TRP A 66 9.75 0.92 -2.39
N GLN A 67 8.48 1.32 -2.45
CA GLN A 67 7.38 0.44 -2.85
C GLN A 67 7.57 -0.14 -4.25
N GLY A 68 8.10 0.65 -5.20
CA GLY A 68 8.46 0.20 -6.54
C GLY A 68 9.55 -0.89 -6.52
N LYS A 69 10.62 -0.69 -5.75
CA LYS A 69 11.69 -1.69 -5.57
C LYS A 69 11.17 -2.98 -4.96
N VAL A 70 10.31 -2.91 -3.95
CA VAL A 70 9.70 -4.11 -3.35
C VAL A 70 8.81 -4.85 -4.33
N ARG A 71 7.94 -4.15 -5.07
CA ARG A 71 7.09 -4.79 -6.09
C ARG A 71 7.94 -5.49 -7.15
N LYS A 72 9.06 -4.90 -7.57
CA LYS A 72 9.99 -5.54 -8.49
C LYS A 72 10.61 -6.80 -7.87
N SER A 73 11.10 -6.69 -6.64
CA SER A 73 11.73 -7.80 -5.93
C SER A 73 10.77 -8.98 -5.71
N LEU A 74 9.51 -8.71 -5.35
CA LEU A 74 8.47 -9.74 -5.24
C LEU A 74 8.19 -10.42 -6.59
N LYS A 75 8.12 -9.65 -7.69
CA LYS A 75 7.99 -10.23 -9.05
C LYS A 75 9.20 -11.07 -9.45
N ASP A 76 10.39 -10.72 -8.98
CA ASP A 76 11.61 -11.47 -9.25
C ASP A 76 11.60 -12.79 -8.48
N LEU A 77 11.18 -12.76 -7.20
CA LEU A 77 10.93 -13.96 -6.38
C LEU A 77 9.90 -14.90 -7.02
N GLU A 78 8.73 -14.38 -7.42
CA GLU A 78 7.68 -15.16 -8.09
C GLU A 78 8.16 -15.84 -9.37
N LYS A 79 9.06 -15.19 -10.11
CA LYS A 79 9.65 -15.71 -11.35
C LYS A 79 10.87 -16.60 -11.13
N GLY A 80 11.25 -16.86 -9.88
CA GLY A 80 12.45 -17.63 -9.56
C GLY A 80 13.75 -16.93 -9.97
N ARG A 81 13.74 -15.61 -10.18
CA ARG A 81 14.93 -14.80 -10.48
C ARG A 81 15.68 -14.50 -9.19
N VAL A 82 16.17 -15.56 -8.55
CA VAL A 82 16.94 -15.53 -7.32
C VAL A 82 18.34 -16.11 -7.57
N GLY A 83 19.35 -15.49 -6.99
CA GLY A 83 20.71 -16.02 -6.93
C GLY A 83 20.93 -16.77 -5.62
N ALA A 84 21.68 -17.86 -5.66
CA ALA A 84 22.22 -18.51 -4.48
C ALA A 84 23.73 -18.37 -4.49
N HIS A 85 24.33 -18.22 -3.31
CA HIS A 85 25.77 -18.13 -3.13
C HIS A 85 26.21 -19.26 -2.20
N GLU A 86 27.33 -19.88 -2.54
CA GLU A 86 27.90 -20.98 -1.75
C GLU A 86 28.55 -20.46 -0.45
N THR A 87 29.02 -19.21 -0.46
CA THR A 87 29.68 -18.58 0.68
C THR A 87 29.18 -17.16 0.91
N VAL A 88 29.31 -16.69 2.15
CA VAL A 88 28.94 -15.33 2.53
C VAL A 88 29.88 -14.31 1.84
N GLU A 89 31.16 -14.65 1.73
CA GLU A 89 32.17 -13.82 1.09
C GLU A 89 31.85 -13.57 -0.39
N GLY A 90 31.40 -14.58 -1.12
CA GLY A 90 31.01 -14.44 -2.52
C GLY A 90 29.76 -13.57 -2.70
N LEU A 91 28.83 -13.59 -1.74
CA LEU A 91 27.69 -12.67 -1.74
C LEU A 91 28.13 -11.23 -1.48
N ILE A 92 29.03 -11.01 -0.51
CA ILE A 92 29.53 -9.68 -0.18
C ILE A 92 30.26 -9.06 -1.39
N GLU A 93 31.14 -9.82 -2.04
CA GLU A 93 31.88 -9.34 -3.21
C GLU A 93 30.94 -8.94 -4.37
N GLU A 94 29.88 -9.71 -4.63
CA GLU A 94 28.90 -9.32 -5.66
C GLU A 94 28.18 -8.02 -5.29
N LEU A 95 27.76 -7.86 -4.04
CA LEU A 95 27.03 -6.68 -3.58
C LEU A 95 27.89 -5.41 -3.62
N GLU A 96 29.15 -5.50 -3.22
CA GLU A 96 30.10 -4.38 -3.30
C GLU A 96 30.35 -3.96 -4.75
N ASN A 97 30.61 -4.93 -5.63
CA ASN A 97 30.77 -4.68 -7.07
C ASN A 97 29.53 -4.06 -7.71
N ALA A 98 28.33 -4.46 -7.27
CA ALA A 98 27.07 -3.91 -7.75
C ALA A 98 26.86 -2.46 -7.27
N ALA A 99 27.28 -2.14 -6.04
CA ALA A 99 27.23 -0.78 -5.50
C ALA A 99 28.16 0.17 -6.28
N ASP A 100 29.37 -0.28 -6.62
CA ASP A 100 30.36 0.52 -7.36
C ASP A 100 29.92 0.82 -8.79
N ARG A 101 29.28 -0.14 -9.48
CA ARG A 101 28.74 0.07 -10.83
C ARG A 101 27.59 1.09 -10.89
N LYS A 102 26.89 1.32 -9.77
CA LYS A 102 25.78 2.27 -9.70
C LYS A 102 26.24 3.71 -9.47
N ASN A 103 27.46 3.90 -8.94
CA ASN A 103 28.06 5.20 -8.67
C ASN A 103 28.95 5.73 -9.81
N ARG A 104 28.94 5.05 -10.98
CA ARG A 104 29.71 5.38 -12.17
C ARG A 104 28.80 5.80 -13.30
#